data_AF-A0AAE1Q5N7-F1
#
_entry.id   AF-A0AAE1Q5N7-F1
#
_cell.length_a   1.000
_cell.length_b   1.000
_cell.length_c   1.000
_cell.angle_alpha   90.00
_cell.angle_beta   90.00
_cell.angle_gamma   90.00
#
_symmetry.space_group_name_H-M   'P 1'
#
loop_
_entity.id
_entity.type
_entity.pdbx_description
1 polymer ?
#
loop_
_entity_poly.entity_id
_entity_poly.type
_entity_poly.pdbx_seq_one_letter_code
_entity_poly.pdbx_strand_id
1 'polypeptide(L)'
;MLKHAVVNLINYQDDADLATRAIPELIKLLNDEDQVVVSQAAMMVHRLSKKEASRHAIMNSQQMVAALVRALSNSNDLETTRVTVGALHNLSHHRQGLLAIFKSGGIPALVMCIQYVWKCLCVYMEQFVKSYAALRERALSGDRGVPKGTPGKRAKWHLVIRSQSKPLDIMSEVFKAMKVLGFEWRVVNPFHVRVCRKNPIGVSYVHMALQLYQVDYRSHLLDFKIISNISTEGQIEKKDSDEVGEQSKVHHVLEFFEMCAALITELAR
;
A
#
# COMPACT_ATOMS: atom_id res chain seq x y z
N MET A 1 -13.61 17.18 -35.36
CA MET A 1 -14.01 17.61 -34.00
C MET A 1 -15.45 17.25 -33.65
N LEU A 2 -16.46 17.64 -34.44
CA LEU A 2 -17.88 17.33 -34.15
C LEU A 2 -18.21 15.82 -34.02
N LYS A 3 -17.68 14.95 -34.89
CA LYS A 3 -17.93 13.50 -34.79
C LYS A 3 -17.44 12.90 -33.47
N HIS A 4 -16.31 13.37 -32.97
CA HIS A 4 -15.74 12.89 -31.69
C HIS A 4 -16.53 13.42 -30.49
N ALA A 5 -17.06 14.66 -30.57
CA ALA A 5 -17.93 15.21 -29.55
C ALA A 5 -19.28 14.48 -29.48
N VAL A 6 -19.88 14.16 -30.63
CA VAL A 6 -21.14 13.40 -30.70
C VAL A 6 -20.96 11.97 -30.20
N VAL A 7 -19.90 11.29 -30.60
CA VAL A 7 -19.58 9.94 -30.10
C VAL A 7 -19.32 9.94 -28.60
N ASN A 8 -18.59 10.94 -28.08
CA ASN A 8 -18.37 11.08 -26.65
C ASN A 8 -19.69 11.33 -25.89
N LEU A 9 -20.61 12.11 -26.46
CA LEU A 9 -21.91 12.37 -25.85
C LEU A 9 -22.79 11.11 -25.80
N ILE A 10 -22.82 10.33 -26.89
CA ILE A 10 -23.54 9.05 -26.96
C ILE A 10 -22.96 8.07 -25.94
N ASN A 11 -21.63 7.91 -25.91
CA ASN A 11 -20.96 7.04 -24.95
C ASN A 11 -21.20 7.46 -23.49
N TYR A 12 -21.28 8.76 -23.22
CA TYR A 12 -21.60 9.28 -21.89
C TYR A 12 -23.04 8.92 -21.49
N GLN A 13 -24.00 9.07 -22.40
CA GLN A 13 -25.39 8.72 -22.17
C GLN A 13 -25.54 7.22 -21.89
N ASP A 14 -24.94 6.38 -22.72
CA ASP A 14 -24.98 4.92 -22.59
C ASP A 14 -24.33 4.44 -21.27
N ASP A 15 -23.19 5.01 -20.89
CA ASP A 15 -22.50 4.69 -19.64
C ASP A 15 -23.26 5.16 -18.38
N ALA A 16 -24.03 6.26 -18.49
CA ALA A 16 -24.91 6.72 -17.41
C ALA A 16 -26.13 5.82 -17.24
N ASP A 17 -26.77 5.44 -18.36
CA ASP A 17 -27.96 4.59 -18.35
C ASP A 17 -27.62 3.17 -17.87
N LEU A 18 -26.51 2.62 -18.34
CA LEU A 18 -26.02 1.30 -17.89
C LEU A 18 -25.71 1.31 -16.39
N ALA A 19 -25.06 2.35 -15.89
CA ALA A 19 -24.78 2.49 -14.46
C ALA A 19 -26.07 2.61 -13.64
N THR A 20 -27.04 3.40 -14.10
CA THR A 20 -28.33 3.58 -13.42
C THR A 20 -29.08 2.26 -13.27
N ARG A 21 -29.03 1.38 -14.29
CA ARG A 21 -29.64 0.04 -14.24
C ARG A 21 -28.86 -0.92 -13.35
N ALA A 22 -27.54 -0.81 -13.27
CA ALA A 22 -26.69 -1.70 -12.48
C ALA A 22 -26.68 -1.36 -10.98
N ILE A 23 -26.91 -0.09 -10.62
CA ILE A 23 -26.83 0.42 -9.23
C ILE A 23 -27.69 -0.39 -8.23
N PRO A 24 -28.96 -0.71 -8.49
CA PRO A 24 -29.78 -1.47 -7.54
C PRO A 24 -29.23 -2.87 -7.24
N GLU A 25 -28.75 -3.58 -8.26
CA GLU A 25 -28.15 -4.91 -8.10
C GLU A 25 -26.82 -4.82 -7.33
N LEU A 26 -26.00 -3.82 -7.63
CA LEU A 26 -24.75 -3.57 -6.91
C LEU A 26 -24.99 -3.23 -5.43
N ILE A 27 -26.06 -2.48 -5.11
CA ILE A 27 -26.47 -2.23 -3.71
C ILE A 27 -26.82 -3.54 -3.01
N LYS A 28 -27.54 -4.44 -3.68
CA LYS A 28 -27.91 -5.74 -3.11
C LYS A 28 -26.66 -6.58 -2.82
N LEU A 29 -25.73 -6.66 -3.76
CA LEU A 29 -24.47 -7.41 -3.60
C LEU A 29 -23.54 -6.81 -2.54
N LEU A 30 -23.53 -5.48 -2.37
CA LEU A 30 -22.77 -4.83 -1.29
C LEU A 30 -23.33 -5.09 0.12
N ASN A 31 -24.59 -5.52 0.21
CA ASN A 31 -25.24 -5.89 1.47
C ASN A 31 -25.34 -7.41 1.64
N ASP A 32 -24.59 -8.18 0.85
CA ASP A 32 -24.54 -9.64 0.97
C ASP A 32 -23.82 -10.07 2.26
N GLU A 33 -24.10 -11.29 2.73
CA GLU A 33 -23.44 -11.88 3.89
C GLU A 33 -22.02 -12.34 3.56
N ASP A 34 -21.80 -12.78 2.32
CA ASP A 34 -20.50 -13.25 1.85
C ASP A 34 -19.56 -12.06 1.55
N GLN A 35 -18.47 -11.98 2.31
CA GLN A 35 -17.46 -10.94 2.15
C GLN A 35 -16.77 -10.98 0.78
N VAL A 36 -16.70 -12.14 0.12
CA VAL A 36 -16.16 -12.26 -1.24
C VAL A 36 -17.07 -11.57 -2.24
N VAL A 37 -18.39 -11.73 -2.09
CA VAL A 37 -19.40 -11.08 -2.95
C VAL A 37 -19.36 -9.56 -2.75
N VAL A 38 -19.27 -9.11 -1.49
CA VAL A 38 -19.14 -7.69 -1.15
C VAL A 38 -17.87 -7.08 -1.77
N SER A 39 -16.74 -7.79 -1.70
CA SER A 39 -15.47 -7.36 -2.29
C SER A 39 -15.58 -7.18 -3.82
N GLN A 40 -16.15 -8.16 -4.52
CA GLN A 40 -16.36 -8.09 -5.97
C GLN A 40 -17.33 -6.97 -6.35
N ALA A 41 -18.41 -6.78 -5.59
CA ALA A 41 -19.34 -5.67 -5.80
C ALA A 41 -18.66 -4.31 -5.62
N ALA A 42 -17.84 -4.15 -4.57
CA ALA A 42 -17.08 -2.94 -4.32
C ALA A 42 -16.06 -2.65 -5.43
N MET A 43 -15.40 -3.69 -5.98
CA MET A 43 -14.54 -3.55 -7.16
C MET A 43 -15.29 -3.05 -8.39
N MET A 44 -16.49 -3.56 -8.67
CA MET A 44 -17.31 -3.10 -9.78
C MET A 44 -17.74 -1.63 -9.62
N VAL A 45 -18.18 -1.25 -8.41
CA VAL A 45 -18.54 0.15 -8.11
C VAL A 45 -17.32 1.07 -8.23
N HIS A 46 -16.15 0.64 -7.78
CA HIS A 46 -14.90 1.38 -7.97
C HIS A 46 -14.58 1.58 -9.46
N ARG A 47 -14.72 0.55 -10.29
CA ARG A 47 -14.52 0.67 -11.75
C ARG A 47 -15.49 1.66 -12.39
N LEU A 48 -16.78 1.59 -12.03
CA LEU A 48 -17.78 2.54 -12.51
C LEU A 48 -17.48 3.98 -12.07
N SER A 49 -17.01 4.18 -10.83
CA SER A 49 -16.66 5.52 -10.33
C SER A 49 -15.54 6.22 -11.12
N LYS A 50 -14.73 5.48 -11.91
CA LYS A 50 -13.71 6.07 -12.78
C LYS A 50 -14.30 6.73 -14.02
N LYS A 51 -15.48 6.30 -14.47
CA LYS A 51 -16.19 6.88 -15.61
C LYS A 51 -17.05 8.05 -15.13
N GLU A 52 -16.92 9.22 -15.75
CA GLU A 52 -17.61 10.44 -15.30
C GLU A 52 -19.14 10.29 -15.33
N ALA A 53 -19.70 9.70 -16.39
CA ALA A 53 -21.13 9.43 -16.54
C ALA A 53 -21.68 8.53 -15.42
N SER A 54 -21.05 7.37 -15.23
CA SER A 54 -21.44 6.41 -14.20
C SER A 54 -21.21 6.94 -12.78
N ARG A 55 -20.19 7.78 -12.58
CA ARG A 55 -19.92 8.46 -11.30
C ARG A 55 -21.09 9.34 -10.88
N HIS A 56 -21.66 10.11 -11.81
CA HIS A 56 -22.85 10.93 -11.51
C HIS A 56 -24.05 10.08 -11.11
N ALA A 57 -24.29 8.95 -11.79
CA ALA A 57 -25.34 8.01 -11.41
C ALA A 57 -25.14 7.46 -9.98
N ILE A 58 -23.89 7.13 -9.61
CA ILE A 58 -23.54 6.65 -8.26
C ILE A 58 -23.78 7.74 -7.20
N MET A 59 -23.36 8.98 -7.45
CA MET A 59 -23.54 10.11 -6.52
C MET A 59 -25.01 10.49 -6.31
N ASN A 60 -25.87 10.22 -7.31
CA ASN A 60 -27.31 10.43 -7.20
C ASN A 60 -27.98 9.39 -6.27
N SER A 61 -27.38 8.22 -6.10
CA SER A 61 -27.92 7.17 -5.24
C SER A 61 -27.33 7.22 -3.83
N GLN A 62 -28.06 7.85 -2.90
CA GLN A 62 -27.68 7.89 -1.49
C GLN A 62 -27.52 6.49 -0.87
N GLN A 63 -28.34 5.53 -1.33
CA GLN A 63 -28.29 4.14 -0.85
C GLN A 63 -27.01 3.43 -1.28
N MET A 64 -26.51 3.69 -2.50
CA MET A 64 -25.23 3.18 -2.96
C MET A 64 -24.08 3.69 -2.10
N VAL A 65 -24.05 5.00 -1.85
CA VAL A 65 -22.99 5.61 -1.02
C VAL A 65 -23.06 5.10 0.43
N ALA A 66 -24.26 4.87 0.97
CA ALA A 66 -24.43 4.25 2.29
C ALA A 66 -23.97 2.79 2.33
N ALA A 67 -24.25 1.99 1.28
CA ALA A 67 -23.78 0.62 1.18
C ALA A 67 -22.24 0.56 1.12
N LEU A 68 -21.59 1.46 0.38
CA LEU A 68 -20.13 1.58 0.36
C LEU A 68 -19.56 1.94 1.75
N VAL A 69 -20.13 2.93 2.44
CA VAL A 69 -19.67 3.31 3.78
C VAL A 69 -19.84 2.17 4.79
N ARG A 70 -20.92 1.39 4.67
CA ARG A 70 -21.14 0.20 5.50
C ARG A 70 -20.14 -0.90 5.19
N ALA A 71 -19.92 -1.21 3.91
CA ALA A 71 -18.92 -2.18 3.48
C ALA A 71 -17.53 -1.80 4.03
N LEU A 72 -17.18 -0.51 3.98
CA LEU A 72 -15.94 -0.01 4.56
C LEU A 72 -15.84 -0.24 6.07
N SER A 73 -16.94 -0.06 6.80
CA SER A 73 -16.95 -0.17 8.26
C SER A 73 -16.95 -1.62 8.75
N ASN A 74 -17.45 -2.54 7.93
CA ASN A 74 -17.63 -3.95 8.29
C ASN A 74 -16.56 -4.87 7.67
N SER A 75 -15.83 -4.42 6.65
CA SER A 75 -14.81 -5.24 6.01
C SER A 75 -13.52 -5.30 6.83
N ASN A 76 -13.06 -6.52 7.13
CA ASN A 76 -11.70 -6.78 7.64
C ASN A 76 -10.70 -7.02 6.51
N ASP A 77 -11.18 -7.08 5.26
CA ASP A 77 -10.36 -7.26 4.08
C ASP A 77 -9.76 -5.93 3.60
N LEU A 78 -8.44 -5.92 3.44
CA LEU A 78 -7.69 -4.75 3.02
C LEU A 78 -8.04 -4.35 1.59
N GLU A 79 -8.28 -5.32 0.70
CA GLU A 79 -8.60 -5.06 -0.70
C GLU A 79 -9.98 -4.40 -0.83
N THR A 80 -10.98 -4.94 -0.13
CA THR A 80 -12.34 -4.35 -0.03
C THR A 80 -12.30 -2.93 0.55
N THR A 81 -11.54 -2.73 1.62
CA THR A 81 -11.30 -1.40 2.21
C THR A 81 -10.72 -0.44 1.16
N ARG A 82 -9.67 -0.87 0.45
CA ARG A 82 -8.97 -0.08 -0.57
C ARG A 82 -9.89 0.34 -1.71
N VAL A 83 -10.62 -0.60 -2.32
CA VAL A 83 -11.50 -0.30 -3.46
C VAL A 83 -12.68 0.57 -3.06
N THR A 84 -13.19 0.38 -1.83
CA THR A 84 -14.31 1.16 -1.29
C THR A 84 -13.86 2.60 -1.00
N VAL A 85 -12.72 2.80 -0.34
CA VAL A 85 -12.13 4.13 -0.14
C VAL A 85 -11.80 4.78 -1.48
N GLY A 86 -11.25 4.03 -2.43
CA GLY A 86 -10.96 4.53 -3.79
C GLY A 86 -12.22 4.97 -4.53
N ALA A 87 -13.34 4.25 -4.38
CA ALA A 87 -14.63 4.67 -4.91
C ALA A 87 -15.12 5.98 -4.25
N LEU A 88 -15.10 6.05 -2.91
CA LEU A 88 -15.50 7.26 -2.17
C LEU A 88 -14.61 8.47 -2.51
N HIS A 89 -13.30 8.26 -2.69
CA HIS A 89 -12.35 9.27 -3.16
C HIS A 89 -12.79 9.85 -4.52
N ASN A 90 -13.11 9.00 -5.48
CA ASN A 90 -13.55 9.45 -6.80
C ASN A 90 -14.84 10.28 -6.74
N LEU A 91 -15.77 9.93 -5.84
CA LEU A 91 -17.00 10.71 -5.60
C LEU A 91 -16.70 12.05 -4.91
N SER A 92 -15.67 12.12 -4.06
CA SER A 92 -15.31 13.30 -3.27
C SER A 92 -14.84 14.50 -4.10
N HIS A 93 -14.43 14.28 -5.35
CA HIS A 93 -14.09 15.37 -6.28
C HIS A 93 -15.30 16.23 -6.68
N HIS A 94 -16.52 15.79 -6.35
CA HIS A 94 -17.74 16.53 -6.64
C HIS A 94 -18.44 16.92 -5.34
N ARG A 95 -18.97 18.15 -5.30
CA ARG A 95 -19.74 18.67 -4.16
C ARG A 95 -20.90 17.75 -3.78
N GLN A 96 -21.58 17.18 -4.76
CA GLN A 96 -22.68 16.26 -4.52
C GLN A 96 -22.21 14.93 -3.89
N GLY A 97 -21.09 14.38 -4.37
CA GLY A 97 -20.49 13.19 -3.78
C GLY A 97 -20.05 13.43 -2.34
N LEU A 98 -19.41 14.57 -2.05
CA LEU A 98 -19.08 14.98 -0.68
C LEU A 98 -20.30 15.03 0.24
N LEU A 99 -21.40 15.64 -0.25
CA LEU A 99 -22.65 15.71 0.52
C LEU A 99 -23.27 14.33 0.75
N ALA A 100 -23.22 13.45 -0.25
CA ALA A 100 -23.73 12.10 -0.15
C ALA A 100 -22.94 11.28 0.89
N ILE A 101 -21.60 11.38 0.87
CA ILE A 101 -20.69 10.75 1.85
C ILE A 101 -20.94 11.29 3.25
N PHE A 102 -21.15 12.60 3.39
CA PHE A 102 -21.47 13.21 4.67
C PHE A 102 -22.79 12.66 5.24
N LYS A 103 -23.85 12.65 4.41
CA LYS A 103 -25.18 12.16 4.80
C LYS A 103 -25.23 10.66 5.10
N SER A 104 -24.31 9.87 4.55
CA SER A 104 -24.24 8.43 4.81
C SER A 104 -23.40 8.06 6.04
N GLY A 105 -22.88 9.05 6.78
CA GLY A 105 -22.01 8.77 7.93
C GLY A 105 -20.60 8.33 7.53
N GLY A 106 -20.12 8.74 6.35
CA GLY A 106 -18.80 8.37 5.84
C GLY A 106 -17.62 8.94 6.64
N ILE A 107 -17.80 10.08 7.34
CA ILE A 107 -16.73 10.70 8.11
C ILE A 107 -16.22 9.77 9.24
N PRO A 108 -17.07 9.24 10.14
CA PRO A 108 -16.65 8.23 11.12
C PRO A 108 -15.92 7.03 10.51
N ALA A 109 -16.42 6.48 9.39
CA ALA A 109 -15.81 5.33 8.73
C ALA A 109 -14.41 5.65 8.16
N LEU A 110 -14.26 6.82 7.52
CA LEU A 110 -12.98 7.29 7.00
C LEU A 110 -11.98 7.59 8.13
N VAL A 111 -12.44 8.19 9.24
CA VAL A 111 -11.62 8.40 10.44
C VAL A 111 -11.20 7.06 11.05
N MET A 112 -12.08 6.06 11.10
CA MET A 112 -11.71 4.71 11.53
C MET A 112 -10.68 4.07 10.61
N CYS A 113 -10.77 4.22 9.29
CA CYS A 113 -9.75 3.73 8.36
C CYS A 113 -8.39 4.40 8.56
N ILE A 114 -8.38 5.73 8.76
CA ILE A 114 -7.14 6.46 9.09
C ILE A 114 -6.57 6.00 10.43
N GLN A 115 -7.42 5.78 11.43
CA GLN A 115 -7.01 5.24 12.73
C GLN A 115 -6.53 3.80 12.64
N TYR A 116 -7.08 2.97 11.75
CA TYR A 116 -6.62 1.60 11.52
C TYR A 116 -5.25 1.58 10.85
N VAL A 117 -5.06 2.39 9.80
CA VAL A 117 -3.74 2.58 9.16
C VAL A 117 -2.74 3.15 10.15
N TRP A 118 -3.12 4.14 10.96
CA TRP A 118 -2.27 4.73 11.99
C TRP A 118 -2.01 3.77 13.16
N LYS A 119 -2.98 2.95 13.58
CA LYS A 119 -2.78 1.91 14.60
C LYS A 119 -1.89 0.79 14.10
N CYS A 120 -2.08 0.32 12.87
CA CYS A 120 -1.14 -0.61 12.24
C CYS A 120 0.25 0.03 12.19
N LEU A 121 0.39 1.26 11.66
CA LEU A 121 1.68 1.96 11.63
C LEU A 121 2.28 2.12 13.03
N CYS A 122 1.49 2.49 14.05
CA CYS A 122 1.94 2.65 15.43
C CYS A 122 2.32 1.32 16.07
N VAL A 123 1.58 0.23 15.84
CA VAL A 123 1.91 -1.10 16.34
C VAL A 123 3.16 -1.62 15.66
N TYR A 124 3.29 -1.45 14.34
CA TYR A 124 4.49 -1.79 13.59
C TYR A 124 5.68 -0.93 14.01
N MET A 125 5.49 0.38 14.20
CA MET A 125 6.52 1.30 14.70
C MET A 125 6.89 1.03 16.16
N GLU A 126 5.94 0.66 17.01
CA GLU A 126 6.22 0.26 18.40
C GLU A 126 6.98 -1.06 18.45
N GLN A 127 6.58 -2.05 17.65
CA GLN A 127 7.31 -3.32 17.53
C GLN A 127 8.72 -3.07 16.96
N PHE A 128 8.84 -2.21 15.96
CA PHE A 128 10.11 -1.81 15.38
C PHE A 128 10.98 -1.05 16.39
N VAL A 129 10.43 -0.09 17.14
CA VAL A 129 11.15 0.69 18.16
C VAL A 129 11.52 -0.18 19.35
N LYS A 130 10.66 -1.12 19.78
CA LYS A 130 10.98 -2.08 20.86
C LYS A 130 12.09 -3.05 20.42
N SER A 131 12.01 -3.58 19.20
CA SER A 131 13.06 -4.42 18.63
C SER A 131 14.37 -3.64 18.44
N TYR A 132 14.29 -2.40 17.96
CA TYR A 132 15.43 -1.50 17.84
C TYR A 132 16.03 -1.08 19.18
N ALA A 133 15.20 -0.81 20.19
CA ALA A 133 15.65 -0.51 21.55
C ALA A 133 16.35 -1.72 22.18
N ALA A 134 15.82 -2.93 21.99
CA ALA A 134 16.47 -4.17 22.42
C ALA A 134 17.82 -4.41 21.71
N LEU A 135 17.89 -4.12 20.41
CA LEU A 135 19.13 -4.14 19.63
C LEU A 135 20.14 -3.06 20.10
N ARG A 136 19.65 -1.87 20.44
CA ARG A 136 20.45 -0.76 20.99
C ARG A 136 20.98 -1.07 22.39
N GLU A 137 20.17 -1.65 23.27
CA GLU A 137 20.58 -2.06 24.62
C GLU A 137 21.63 -3.17 24.57
N ARG A 138 21.49 -4.14 23.65
CA ARG A 138 22.54 -5.12 23.35
C ARG A 138 23.81 -4.47 22.80
N ALA A 139 23.69 -3.47 21.92
CA ALA A 139 24.83 -2.74 21.38
C ALA A 139 25.54 -1.84 22.42
N LEU A 140 24.80 -1.28 23.39
CA LEU A 140 25.33 -0.45 24.47
C LEU A 140 25.88 -1.26 25.64
N SER A 141 25.54 -2.55 25.76
CA SER A 141 26.15 -3.46 26.73
C SER A 141 27.62 -3.80 26.40
N GLY A 142 28.12 -3.41 25.23
CA GLY A 142 29.52 -3.49 24.81
C GLY A 142 30.23 -2.13 24.80
N ASP A 143 30.66 -1.69 25.98
CA ASP A 143 31.68 -0.65 26.29
C ASP A 143 31.50 0.82 25.81
N ARG A 144 32.09 1.70 26.64
CA ARG A 144 31.88 3.13 26.87
C ARG A 144 32.32 4.08 25.74
N GLY A 145 31.61 5.21 25.63
CA GLY A 145 32.16 6.43 25.02
C GLY A 145 31.10 7.44 24.55
N VAL A 146 30.82 8.47 25.36
CA VAL A 146 30.06 9.67 24.95
C VAL A 146 30.96 10.59 24.13
N PRO A 147 30.46 11.23 23.06
CA PRO A 147 30.60 12.69 22.99
C PRO A 147 29.32 13.46 22.60
N LYS A 148 29.32 14.72 23.08
CA LYS A 148 28.31 15.80 23.00
C LYS A 148 28.20 16.48 21.62
N GLY A 149 27.01 17.05 21.34
CA GLY A 149 26.73 18.27 20.53
C GLY A 149 26.98 18.17 19.01
N THR A 150 26.20 18.72 18.07
CA THR A 150 25.44 19.98 17.96
C THR A 150 24.51 19.92 16.71
N PRO A 151 23.68 20.93 16.35
CA PRO A 151 22.32 20.74 15.87
C PRO A 151 22.12 20.89 14.34
N GLY A 152 20.97 20.39 13.85
CA GLY A 152 20.31 20.94 12.67
C GLY A 152 20.68 20.34 11.30
N LYS A 153 20.51 19.02 11.13
CA LYS A 153 20.21 18.45 9.80
C LYS A 153 18.89 17.71 9.92
N ARG A 154 17.91 18.00 9.05
CA ARG A 154 16.65 17.24 8.96
C ARG A 154 17.01 15.76 9.00
N ALA A 155 16.44 15.05 9.98
CA ALA A 155 16.73 13.64 10.18
C ALA A 155 16.40 12.88 8.90
N LYS A 156 17.45 12.45 8.19
CA LYS A 156 17.34 11.60 7.01
C LYS A 156 17.33 10.16 7.52
N TRP A 157 16.14 9.68 7.85
CA TRP A 157 15.91 8.32 8.31
C TRP A 157 16.15 7.36 7.14
N HIS A 158 17.21 6.55 7.21
CA HIS A 158 17.43 5.43 6.30
C HIS A 158 17.12 4.15 7.08
N LEU A 159 16.32 3.27 6.48
CA LEU A 159 15.97 2.00 7.10
C LEU A 159 17.12 1.01 6.90
N VAL A 160 17.87 0.75 7.97
CA VAL A 160 19.15 0.03 7.90
C VAL A 160 19.38 -0.74 9.19
N ILE A 161 20.00 -1.93 9.10
CA ILE A 161 20.46 -2.68 10.29
C ILE A 161 21.99 -2.83 10.28
N ARG A 162 22.60 -2.84 11.48
CA ARG A 162 24.06 -3.02 11.65
C ARG A 162 24.36 -4.32 12.37
N SER A 163 25.47 -4.95 12.01
CA SER A 163 25.95 -6.16 12.67
C SER A 163 27.48 -6.17 12.77
N GLN A 164 27.98 -6.76 13.86
CA GLN A 164 29.41 -6.97 14.09
C GLN A 164 29.90 -8.35 13.64
N SER A 165 28.98 -9.23 13.20
CA SER A 165 29.31 -10.56 12.72
C SER A 165 30.06 -10.51 11.39
N LYS A 166 30.65 -11.64 10.99
CA LYS A 166 31.33 -11.75 9.69
C LYS A 166 30.30 -11.64 8.54
N PRO A 167 30.68 -11.08 7.38
CA PRO A 167 29.76 -10.87 6.26
C PRO A 167 28.99 -12.12 5.81
N LEU A 168 29.67 -13.27 5.75
CA LEU A 168 29.07 -14.53 5.32
C LEU A 168 28.05 -15.08 6.32
N ASP A 169 28.32 -14.91 7.61
CA ASP A 169 27.42 -15.33 8.68
C ASP A 169 26.16 -14.45 8.66
N ILE A 170 26.32 -13.13 8.49
CA ILE A 170 25.20 -12.19 8.33
C ILE A 170 24.31 -12.60 7.15
N MET A 171 24.91 -12.82 5.98
CA MET A 171 24.13 -13.19 4.79
C MET A 171 23.45 -14.55 4.97
N SER A 172 24.08 -15.50 5.66
CA SER A 172 23.49 -16.81 5.95
C SER A 172 22.25 -16.70 6.85
N GLU A 173 22.29 -15.86 7.89
CA GLU A 173 21.11 -15.57 8.72
C GLU A 173 20.01 -14.86 7.92
N VAL A 174 20.38 -13.92 7.04
CA VAL A 174 19.43 -13.27 6.11
C VAL A 174 18.74 -14.29 5.20
N PHE A 175 19.48 -15.23 4.61
CA PHE A 175 18.89 -16.28 3.78
C PHE A 175 17.99 -17.23 4.56
N LYS A 176 18.37 -17.60 5.80
CA LYS A 176 17.52 -18.41 6.68
C LYS A 176 16.21 -17.70 7.00
N ALA A 177 16.28 -16.43 7.40
CA ALA A 177 15.12 -15.61 7.71
C ALA A 177 14.19 -15.46 6.50
N MET A 178 14.74 -15.16 5.31
CA MET A 178 13.94 -15.10 4.08
C MET A 178 13.26 -16.42 3.75
N LYS A 179 13.92 -17.56 4.00
CA LYS A 179 13.35 -18.89 3.81
C LYS A 179 12.16 -19.14 4.74
N VAL A 180 12.29 -18.79 6.02
CA VAL A 180 11.21 -18.91 7.01
C VAL A 180 10.00 -18.06 6.61
N LEU A 181 10.26 -16.85 6.10
CA LEU A 181 9.23 -15.91 5.66
C LEU A 181 8.61 -16.26 4.30
N GLY A 182 9.11 -17.29 3.61
CA GLY A 182 8.62 -17.70 2.29
C GLY A 182 8.90 -16.67 1.20
N PHE A 183 9.96 -15.88 1.34
CA PHE A 183 10.36 -14.93 0.30
C PHE A 183 11.09 -15.67 -0.82
N GLU A 184 10.96 -15.18 -2.04
CA GLU A 184 11.76 -15.63 -3.18
C GLU A 184 12.90 -14.65 -3.41
N TRP A 185 14.08 -15.11 -3.83
CA TRP A 185 15.20 -14.21 -4.06
C TRP A 185 16.12 -14.63 -5.19
N ARG A 186 16.78 -13.65 -5.78
CA ARG A 186 17.85 -13.79 -6.76
C ARG A 186 19.11 -13.12 -6.23
N VAL A 187 20.17 -13.91 -6.09
CA VAL A 187 21.50 -13.42 -5.71
C VAL A 187 22.12 -12.71 -6.90
N VAL A 188 22.42 -11.42 -6.77
CA VAL A 188 23.16 -10.64 -7.77
C VAL A 188 24.66 -10.71 -7.49
N ASN A 189 25.02 -10.63 -6.20
CA ASN A 189 26.37 -10.83 -5.67
C ASN A 189 26.22 -11.49 -4.28
N PRO A 190 27.22 -12.23 -3.76
CA PRO A 190 27.25 -12.71 -2.38
C PRO A 190 26.73 -11.73 -1.30
N PHE A 191 26.89 -10.42 -1.51
CA PHE A 191 26.44 -9.36 -0.59
C PHE A 191 25.29 -8.49 -1.14
N HIS A 192 24.80 -8.78 -2.35
CA HIS A 192 23.68 -8.10 -3.01
C HIS A 192 22.60 -9.08 -3.44
N VAL A 193 21.40 -8.96 -2.87
CA VAL A 193 20.29 -9.88 -3.15
C VAL A 193 19.05 -9.09 -3.51
N ARG A 194 18.36 -9.52 -4.57
CA ARG A 194 17.03 -9.03 -4.89
C ARG A 194 16.01 -10.00 -4.35
N VAL A 195 15.07 -9.49 -3.58
CA VAL A 195 14.03 -10.26 -2.91
C VAL A 195 12.70 -9.89 -3.54
N CYS A 196 11.87 -10.91 -3.69
CA CYS A 196 10.53 -10.86 -4.21
C CYS A 196 9.59 -11.51 -3.20
N ARG A 197 8.44 -10.90 -2.98
CA ARG A 197 7.34 -11.53 -2.24
C ARG A 197 6.07 -11.36 -3.04
N LYS A 198 5.33 -12.44 -3.19
CA LYS A 198 3.95 -12.38 -3.68
C LYS A 198 3.08 -11.78 -2.58
N ASN A 199 2.34 -10.72 -2.90
CA ASN A 199 1.38 -10.17 -1.95
C ASN A 199 0.32 -11.25 -1.63
N PRO A 200 0.07 -11.60 -0.35
CA PRO A 200 -0.97 -12.56 0.01
C PRO A 200 -2.38 -12.15 -0.41
N ILE A 201 -2.60 -10.84 -0.60
CA ILE A 201 -3.91 -10.21 -0.84
C ILE A 201 -4.08 -9.87 -2.35
N GLY A 202 -3.05 -10.04 -3.18
CA GLY A 202 -3.09 -9.67 -4.61
C GLY A 202 -2.23 -10.54 -5.53
N VAL A 203 -2.31 -10.27 -6.84
CA VAL A 203 -1.42 -10.88 -7.87
C VAL A 203 -0.12 -10.06 -8.03
N SER A 204 0.04 -8.97 -7.25
CA SER A 204 1.22 -8.12 -7.30
C SER A 204 2.42 -8.76 -6.62
N TYR A 205 3.59 -8.52 -7.21
CA TYR A 205 4.88 -8.87 -6.65
C TYR A 205 5.58 -7.61 -6.16
N VAL A 206 6.14 -7.72 -4.97
CA VAL A 206 6.86 -6.63 -4.31
C VAL A 206 8.33 -6.98 -4.35
N HIS A 207 9.14 -6.05 -4.82
CA HIS A 207 10.56 -6.25 -4.99
C HIS A 207 11.35 -5.29 -4.09
N MET A 208 12.34 -5.84 -3.41
CA MET A 208 13.32 -5.07 -2.66
C MET A 208 14.73 -5.57 -2.92
N ALA A 209 15.71 -4.69 -2.78
CA ALA A 209 17.12 -5.03 -2.77
C ALA A 209 17.63 -5.01 -1.33
N LEU A 210 18.41 -6.03 -1.00
CA LEU A 210 19.24 -6.10 0.20
C LEU A 210 20.69 -5.92 -0.22
N GLN A 211 21.40 -5.03 0.46
CA GLN A 211 22.82 -4.82 0.19
C GLN A 211 23.60 -4.71 1.49
N LEU A 212 24.60 -5.58 1.65
CA LEU A 212 25.53 -5.52 2.76
C LEU A 212 26.74 -4.67 2.38
N TYR A 213 26.99 -3.64 3.17
CA TYR A 213 28.14 -2.76 3.09
C TYR A 213 29.07 -2.99 4.28
N GLN A 214 30.37 -2.91 4.04
CA GLN A 214 31.34 -2.78 5.11
C GLN A 214 31.49 -1.30 5.46
N VAL A 215 31.23 -0.95 6.72
CA VAL A 215 31.42 0.40 7.24
C VAL A 215 32.80 0.50 7.88
N ASP A 216 33.12 -0.46 8.74
CA ASP A 216 34.41 -0.58 9.44
C ASP A 216 34.88 -2.03 9.43
N TYR A 217 36.10 -2.29 9.93
CA TYR A 217 36.65 -3.65 10.03
C TYR A 217 35.74 -4.63 10.81
N ARG A 218 34.98 -4.13 11.80
CA ARG A 218 34.08 -4.93 12.63
C ARG A 218 32.61 -4.53 12.50
N SER A 219 32.25 -3.67 11.54
CA SER A 219 30.88 -3.18 11.42
C SER A 219 30.40 -3.27 9.98
N HIS A 220 29.35 -4.07 9.79
CA HIS A 220 28.68 -4.25 8.53
C HIS A 220 27.27 -3.67 8.62
N LEU A 221 26.77 -3.18 7.49
CA LEU A 221 25.53 -2.43 7.37
C LEU A 221 24.68 -3.06 6.27
N LEU A 222 23.52 -3.59 6.61
CA LEU A 222 22.55 -4.12 5.66
C LEU A 222 21.51 -3.06 5.35
N ASP A 223 21.50 -2.62 4.09
CA ASP A 223 20.59 -1.62 3.55
C ASP A 223 19.43 -2.27 2.79
N PHE A 224 18.28 -1.59 2.82
CA PHE A 224 17.05 -2.01 2.16
C PHE A 224 16.65 -0.96 1.13
N LYS A 225 16.50 -1.38 -0.14
CA LYS A 225 16.14 -0.47 -1.23
C LYS A 225 14.89 -0.95 -1.96
N ILE A 226 13.93 -0.05 -2.13
CA ILE A 226 12.76 -0.33 -2.96
C ILE A 226 13.17 -0.52 -4.44
N ILE A 227 12.62 -1.54 -5.10
CA ILE A 227 12.78 -1.76 -6.53
C ILE A 227 11.38 -1.70 -7.16
N SER A 228 11.11 -0.69 -7.98
CA SER A 228 9.89 -0.65 -8.78
C SER A 228 9.98 -1.68 -9.90
N ASN A 229 9.03 -2.60 -9.96
CA ASN A 229 8.93 -3.55 -11.07
C ASN A 229 8.37 -2.81 -12.31
N ILE A 230 9.25 -2.17 -13.09
CA ILE A 230 8.93 -1.78 -14.47
C ILE A 230 9.49 -2.88 -15.36
N SER A 231 8.75 -3.98 -15.49
CA SER A 231 9.06 -4.97 -16.52
C SER A 231 8.24 -4.66 -17.76
N THR A 232 8.84 -3.97 -18.73
CA THR A 232 9.01 -4.37 -20.15
C THR A 232 9.51 -3.17 -20.97
N GLU A 233 10.61 -3.37 -21.70
CA GLU A 233 11.27 -2.40 -22.57
C GLU A 233 10.37 -1.94 -23.74
N GLY A 234 10.55 -0.68 -24.17
CA GLY A 234 10.30 -0.24 -25.56
C GLY A 234 8.86 0.11 -25.96
N GLN A 235 8.44 1.35 -25.72
CA GLN A 235 8.09 2.36 -26.74
C GLN A 235 7.39 3.54 -26.06
N ILE A 236 8.05 4.70 -26.13
CA ILE A 236 7.50 5.97 -25.73
C ILE A 236 6.54 6.41 -26.83
N GLU A 237 5.24 6.29 -26.58
CA GLU A 237 4.29 7.29 -27.07
C GLU A 237 3.56 7.88 -25.86
N LYS A 238 3.83 9.17 -25.64
CA LYS A 238 3.19 10.02 -24.65
C LYS A 238 1.67 9.99 -24.82
N LYS A 239 0.95 9.72 -23.74
CA LYS A 239 -0.42 10.21 -23.59
C LYS A 239 -0.67 10.63 -22.15
N ASP A 240 -0.97 11.92 -22.01
CA ASP A 240 -1.39 12.61 -20.78
C ASP A 240 -2.39 11.78 -19.97
N SER A 241 -2.06 11.49 -18.70
CA SER A 241 -2.96 11.03 -17.63
C SER A 241 -2.20 10.98 -16.29
N ASP A 242 -1.88 12.14 -15.72
CA ASP A 242 -0.98 12.29 -14.55
C ASP A 242 -1.56 11.89 -13.17
N GLU A 243 -2.74 11.25 -13.06
CA GLU A 243 -3.35 10.97 -11.74
C GLU A 243 -3.33 9.48 -11.31
N VAL A 244 -2.97 8.54 -12.17
CA VAL A 244 -2.99 7.09 -11.84
C VAL A 244 -1.66 6.59 -11.23
N GLY A 245 -0.57 7.32 -11.41
CA GLY A 245 0.78 6.91 -10.98
C GLY A 245 1.05 7.02 -9.48
N GLU A 246 0.30 7.87 -8.77
CA GLU A 246 0.65 8.22 -7.38
C GLU A 246 0.12 7.20 -6.36
N GLN A 247 -1.06 6.61 -6.58
CA GLN A 247 -1.64 5.61 -5.68
C GLN A 247 -0.91 4.26 -5.72
N SER A 248 -0.50 3.78 -6.91
CA SER A 248 0.30 2.55 -7.04
C SER A 248 1.65 2.66 -6.30
N LYS A 249 2.25 3.86 -6.36
CA LYS A 249 3.52 4.15 -5.71
C LYS A 249 3.42 4.12 -4.18
N VAL A 250 2.32 4.62 -3.60
CA VAL A 250 2.07 4.56 -2.15
C VAL A 250 1.91 3.12 -1.67
N HIS A 251 1.20 2.27 -2.43
CA HIS A 251 1.03 0.86 -2.08
C HIS A 251 2.36 0.09 -2.08
N HIS A 252 3.20 0.29 -3.08
CA HIS A 252 4.53 -0.32 -3.13
C HIS A 252 5.44 0.09 -1.97
N VAL A 253 5.28 1.33 -1.46
CA VAL A 253 6.05 1.81 -0.30
C VAL A 253 5.60 1.11 0.98
N LEU A 254 4.29 0.92 1.18
CA LEU A 254 3.76 0.22 2.35
C LEU A 254 4.17 -1.25 2.37
N GLU A 255 3.99 -1.97 1.25
CA GLU A 255 4.39 -3.37 1.14
C GLU A 255 5.90 -3.57 1.32
N PHE A 256 6.72 -2.60 0.87
CA PHE A 256 8.15 -2.59 1.12
C PHE A 256 8.47 -2.52 2.62
N PHE A 257 7.80 -1.64 3.37
CA PHE A 257 8.01 -1.54 4.82
C PHE A 257 7.57 -2.81 5.55
N GLU A 258 6.49 -3.46 5.12
CA GLU A 258 6.06 -4.76 5.68
C GLU A 258 7.12 -5.85 5.46
N MET A 259 7.68 -5.94 4.25
CA MET A 259 8.77 -6.89 3.96
C MET A 259 9.99 -6.64 4.84
N CYS A 260 10.39 -5.37 5.01
CA CYS A 260 11.52 -5.00 5.85
C CYS A 260 11.25 -5.34 7.32
N ALA A 261 10.06 -5.00 7.84
CA ALA A 261 9.69 -5.27 9.22
C ALA A 261 9.67 -6.78 9.53
N ALA A 262 9.10 -7.59 8.63
CA ALA A 262 9.10 -9.05 8.77
C ALA A 262 10.52 -9.61 8.82
N LEU A 263 11.40 -9.18 7.90
CA LEU A 263 12.78 -9.67 7.86
C LEU A 263 13.59 -9.24 9.08
N ILE A 264 13.45 -7.99 9.52
CA ILE A 264 14.14 -7.48 10.71
C ILE A 264 13.67 -8.21 11.97
N THR A 265 12.37 -8.50 12.07
CA THR A 265 11.80 -9.23 13.21
C THR A 265 12.33 -10.66 13.27
N GLU A 266 12.40 -11.34 12.12
CA GLU A 266 12.93 -12.70 12.05
C GLU A 266 14.45 -12.74 12.35
N LEU A 267 15.21 -11.73 11.90
CA LEU A 267 16.65 -11.61 12.21
C LEU A 267 16.95 -11.23 13.67
N ALA A 268 15.97 -10.67 14.39
CA ALA A 268 16.14 -10.30 15.79
C ALA A 268 15.84 -11.45 16.76
N ARG A 269 15.34 -12.58 16.24
CA ARG A 269 14.98 -13.78 16.99
C ARG A 269 16.21 -14.60 17.37
#